data_AF-A0A5E4IK86-F1
#
_entry.id   AF-A0A5E4IK86-F1
#
_cell.length_a   1.000
_cell.length_b   1.000
_cell.length_c   1.000
_cell.angle_alpha   90.00
_cell.angle_beta   90.00
_cell.angle_gamma   90.00
#
_symmetry.space_group_name_H-M   'P 1'
#
loop_
_entity.id
_entity.type
_entity.pdbx_description
1 polymer ?
#
loop_
_entity_poly.entity_id
_entity_poly.type
_entity_poly.pdbx_seq_one_letter_code
_entity_poly.pdbx_strand_id
1 'polypeptide(L)'
;MMETLGDLLHKVQEFGTHEFNKDEAERIFGWPVEDVGVSTAEKEETSVLIAFKNGLALYAWYFLNLDPTETEDTCEFMLRLRTDLKSSIKYNVFYSGYIHGQGYIRLQIEEMDNVLAQRMAEDFYAPGLKMIYKPIIIQFRGFYSRDYFGVESGRNRGEIYYSTVRSRSENKDLEISKVIGRLHELDSLLREPEVRHNLAELDLQLSFLPSIVWSKR
;
A
#
# COMPACT_ATOMS: atom_id res chain seq x y z
N MET A 1 8.17 24.74 0.45
CA MET A 1 8.91 23.64 -0.21
C MET A 1 8.27 22.35 0.29
N MET A 2 8.12 21.32 -0.54
CA MET A 2 7.47 20.07 -0.11
C MET A 2 8.53 19.18 0.56
N GLU A 3 8.65 19.28 1.88
CA GLU A 3 9.70 18.62 2.67
C GLU A 3 9.14 17.47 3.53
N THR A 4 7.95 17.67 4.10
CA THR A 4 7.30 16.75 5.04
C THR A 4 6.06 16.07 4.47
N LEU A 5 5.64 14.95 5.06
CA LEU A 5 4.38 14.29 4.69
C LEU A 5 3.16 15.20 4.93
N GLY A 6 3.24 16.16 5.86
CA GLY A 6 2.23 17.19 6.09
C GLY A 6 2.17 18.22 4.95
N ASP A 7 3.31 18.65 4.42
CA ASP A 7 3.33 19.50 3.21
C ASP A 7 2.69 18.78 2.02
N LEU A 8 2.99 17.49 1.88
CA LEU A 8 2.41 16.65 0.86
C LEU A 8 0.90 16.44 1.08
N LEU A 9 0.44 16.28 2.32
CA LEU A 9 -0.99 16.24 2.66
C LEU A 9 -1.69 17.52 2.23
N HIS A 10 -1.10 18.69 2.49
CA HIS A 10 -1.65 19.97 2.05
C HIS A 10 -1.75 20.07 0.52
N LYS A 11 -0.79 19.51 -0.22
CA LYS A 11 -0.87 19.41 -1.69
C LYS A 11 -1.97 18.46 -2.16
N VAL A 12 -2.18 17.35 -1.47
CA VAL A 12 -3.32 16.47 -1.71
C VAL A 12 -4.63 17.22 -1.47
N GLN A 13 -4.76 17.96 -0.36
CA GLN A 13 -5.93 18.79 -0.08
C GLN A 13 -6.18 19.84 -1.16
N GLU A 14 -5.12 20.54 -1.61
CA GLU A 14 -5.19 21.50 -2.72
C GLU A 14 -5.73 20.83 -3.98
N PHE A 15 -5.19 19.67 -4.35
CA PHE A 15 -5.60 18.92 -5.54
C PHE A 15 -7.08 18.50 -5.51
N GLY A 16 -7.63 18.24 -4.31
CA GLY A 16 -9.06 17.99 -4.10
C GLY A 16 -10.01 19.11 -4.58
N THR A 17 -9.50 20.33 -4.77
CA THR A 17 -10.27 21.48 -5.28
C THR A 17 -10.11 21.72 -6.79
N HIS A 18 -9.34 20.86 -7.46
CA HIS A 18 -9.03 20.95 -8.89
C HIS A 18 -9.63 19.77 -9.67
N GLU A 19 -9.54 19.85 -10.99
CA GLU A 19 -9.83 18.69 -11.84
C GLU A 19 -8.73 17.63 -11.67
N PHE A 20 -9.14 16.38 -11.43
CA PHE A 20 -8.22 15.26 -11.25
C PHE A 20 -7.59 14.80 -12.58
N ASN A 21 -6.68 15.61 -13.10
CA ASN A 21 -5.95 15.36 -14.34
C ASN A 21 -4.42 15.47 -14.14
N LYS A 22 -3.66 15.04 -15.15
CA LYS A 22 -2.18 14.96 -15.07
C LYS A 22 -1.52 16.33 -14.98
N ASP A 23 -2.03 17.32 -15.71
CA ASP A 23 -1.43 18.66 -15.79
C ASP A 23 -1.56 19.39 -14.44
N GLU A 24 -2.74 19.30 -13.81
CA GLU A 24 -2.98 19.85 -12.47
C GLU A 24 -2.15 19.13 -11.41
N ALA A 25 -2.06 17.80 -11.46
CA ALA A 25 -1.21 17.03 -10.55
C ALA A 25 0.27 17.44 -10.69
N GLU A 26 0.80 17.53 -11.91
CA GLU A 26 2.19 17.92 -12.12
C GLU A 26 2.47 19.35 -11.64
N ARG A 27 1.52 20.28 -11.87
CA ARG A 27 1.60 21.66 -11.37
C ARG A 27 1.64 21.74 -9.83
N ILE A 28 0.78 20.97 -9.15
CA ILE A 28 0.58 21.06 -7.69
C ILE A 28 1.70 20.34 -6.94
N PHE A 29 2.04 19.13 -7.36
CA PHE A 29 3.04 18.30 -6.69
C PHE A 29 4.47 18.61 -7.13
N GLY A 30 4.67 19.21 -8.32
CA GLY A 30 5.99 19.52 -8.87
C GLY A 30 6.82 18.28 -9.23
N TRP A 31 6.17 17.11 -9.33
CA TRP A 31 6.78 15.85 -9.73
C TRP A 31 6.22 15.40 -11.07
N PRO A 32 7.05 14.85 -11.98
CA PRO A 32 6.56 14.38 -13.28
C PRO A 32 5.51 13.28 -13.14
N VAL A 33 4.31 13.52 -13.67
CA VAL A 33 3.18 12.60 -13.54
C VAL A 33 3.17 11.62 -14.72
N GLU A 34 2.95 10.34 -14.42
CA GLU A 34 2.73 9.29 -15.41
C GLU A 34 1.24 9.11 -15.66
N ASP A 35 0.43 8.98 -14.60
CA ASP A 35 -1.01 8.73 -14.73
C ASP A 35 -1.82 9.26 -13.54
N VAL A 36 -3.09 9.56 -13.79
CA VAL A 36 -4.07 9.90 -12.74
C VAL A 36 -5.32 9.06 -12.95
N GLY A 37 -5.66 8.24 -11.96
CA GLY A 37 -6.85 7.41 -11.95
C GLY A 37 -7.81 7.88 -10.86
N VAL A 38 -9.09 8.02 -11.21
CA VAL A 38 -10.15 8.43 -10.27
C VAL A 38 -11.14 7.29 -10.12
N SER A 39 -11.48 6.95 -8.88
CA SER A 39 -12.53 6.00 -8.55
C SER A 39 -13.42 6.58 -7.46
N THR A 40 -14.70 6.76 -7.79
CA THR A 40 -15.72 7.21 -6.83
C THR A 40 -16.43 5.98 -6.30
N ALA A 41 -16.12 5.61 -5.06
CA ALA A 41 -16.72 4.46 -4.38
C ALA A 41 -17.88 4.98 -3.54
N GLU A 42 -19.10 4.82 -4.07
CA GLU A 42 -20.35 5.27 -3.44
C GLU A 42 -20.38 6.77 -3.06
N LYS A 43 -21.53 7.26 -2.58
CA LYS A 43 -21.87 8.70 -2.57
C LYS A 43 -21.03 9.59 -1.63
N GLU A 44 -20.05 9.03 -0.92
CA GLU A 44 -19.42 9.69 0.23
C GLU A 44 -17.90 9.83 0.13
N GLU A 45 -17.26 9.17 -0.84
CA GLU A 45 -15.80 9.12 -0.95
C GLU A 45 -15.33 9.15 -2.41
N THR A 46 -14.31 9.96 -2.68
CA THR A 46 -13.58 9.92 -3.94
C THR A 46 -12.14 9.49 -3.69
N SER A 47 -11.71 8.42 -4.35
CA SER A 47 -10.33 7.95 -4.32
C SER A 47 -9.60 8.35 -5.60
N VAL A 48 -8.35 8.81 -5.45
CA VAL A 48 -7.51 9.27 -6.55
C VAL A 48 -6.14 8.64 -6.43
N LEU A 49 -5.70 7.96 -7.49
CA LEU A 49 -4.36 7.43 -7.65
C LEU A 49 -3.56 8.36 -8.57
N ILE A 50 -2.44 8.88 -8.09
CA ILE A 50 -1.49 9.65 -8.87
C ILE A 50 -0.20 8.84 -8.99
N ALA A 51 0.11 8.36 -10.18
CA ALA A 51 1.35 7.65 -10.46
C ALA A 51 2.38 8.62 -11.03
N PHE A 52 3.61 8.60 -10.50
CA PHE A 52 4.72 9.43 -10.95
C PHE A 52 5.73 8.63 -11.75
N LYS A 53 6.46 9.30 -12.66
CA LYS A 53 7.43 8.65 -13.56
C LYS A 53 8.61 7.97 -12.85
N ASN A 54 8.85 8.31 -11.58
CA ASN A 54 9.89 7.68 -10.77
C ASN A 54 9.41 6.38 -10.05
N GLY A 55 8.19 5.93 -10.34
CA GLY A 55 7.60 4.73 -9.74
C GLY A 55 6.92 4.96 -8.40
N LEU A 56 6.98 6.18 -7.84
CA LEU A 56 6.16 6.53 -6.69
C LEU A 56 4.69 6.69 -7.10
N ALA A 57 3.80 6.51 -6.14
CA ALA A 57 2.40 6.85 -6.30
C ALA A 57 1.80 7.42 -5.01
N LEU A 58 0.81 8.29 -5.17
CA LEU A 58 -0.05 8.73 -4.08
C LEU A 58 -1.42 8.10 -4.28
N TYR A 59 -1.89 7.41 -3.26
CA TYR A 59 -3.28 6.97 -3.19
C TYR A 59 -3.99 7.83 -2.16
N ALA A 60 -4.83 8.75 -2.63
CA ALA A 60 -5.53 9.73 -1.83
C ALA A 60 -7.02 9.40 -1.77
N TRP A 61 -7.63 9.67 -0.62
CA TRP A 61 -9.06 9.55 -0.38
C TRP A 61 -9.59 10.88 0.11
N TYR A 62 -10.65 11.38 -0.54
CA TYR A 62 -11.34 12.60 -0.21
C TYR A 62 -12.74 12.27 0.31
N PHE A 63 -13.04 12.73 1.52
CA PHE A 63 -14.29 12.43 2.21
C PHE A 63 -15.29 13.58 1.98
N LEU A 64 -16.42 13.27 1.32
CA LEU A 64 -17.36 14.27 0.80
C LEU A 64 -18.39 14.76 1.84
N ASN A 65 -18.61 14.00 2.93
CA ASN A 65 -19.69 14.24 3.90
C ASN A 65 -19.22 14.54 5.33
N LEU A 66 -17.98 14.97 5.52
CA LEU A 66 -17.50 15.33 6.86
C LEU A 66 -17.81 16.80 7.16
N ASP A 67 -18.48 17.07 8.29
CA ASP A 67 -18.68 18.42 8.79
C ASP A 67 -17.29 19.03 9.11
N PRO A 68 -16.85 20.08 8.39
CA PRO A 68 -15.55 20.70 8.63
C PRO A 68 -15.42 21.32 10.03
N THR A 69 -16.53 21.52 10.73
CA THR A 69 -16.55 21.99 12.12
C THR A 69 -16.28 20.86 13.13
N GLU A 70 -16.44 19.59 12.72
CA GLU A 70 -16.20 18.41 13.55
C GLU A 70 -14.82 17.75 13.26
N THR A 71 -14.30 17.88 12.04
CA THR A 71 -13.01 17.28 11.66
C THR A 71 -12.22 18.03 10.58
N GLU A 72 -10.90 18.10 10.77
CA GLU A 72 -9.93 18.61 9.78
C GLU A 72 -9.44 17.52 8.80
N ASP A 73 -9.90 16.27 8.98
CA ASP A 73 -9.52 15.13 8.15
C ASP A 73 -10.42 15.05 6.90
N THR A 74 -10.36 16.07 6.03
CA THR A 74 -11.12 16.10 4.76
C THR A 74 -10.54 15.15 3.70
N CYS A 75 -9.29 14.74 3.87
CA CYS A 75 -8.65 13.73 3.06
C CYS A 75 -7.56 12.99 3.84
N GLU A 76 -7.15 11.86 3.27
CA GLU A 76 -5.97 11.12 3.71
C GLU A 76 -5.22 10.58 2.49
N PHE A 77 -3.94 10.24 2.66
CA PHE A 77 -3.19 9.60 1.58
C PHE A 77 -2.23 8.53 2.07
N MET A 78 -1.85 7.64 1.16
CA MET A 78 -0.73 6.72 1.30
C MET A 78 0.30 6.98 0.23
N LEU A 79 1.57 7.10 0.64
CA LEU A 79 2.71 7.10 -0.27
C LEU A 79 3.09 5.65 -0.60
N ARG A 80 3.21 5.35 -1.89
CA ARG A 80 3.50 4.02 -2.41
C ARG A 80 4.69 4.07 -3.37
N LEU A 81 5.35 2.92 -3.52
CA LEU A 81 6.39 2.65 -4.49
C LEU A 81 5.99 1.40 -5.29
N ARG A 82 5.93 1.52 -6.60
CA ARG A 82 5.64 0.41 -7.50
C ARG A 82 6.80 -0.57 -7.50
N THR A 83 6.47 -1.86 -7.43
CA THR A 83 7.43 -2.96 -7.55
C THR A 83 6.95 -3.96 -8.61
N ASP A 84 7.87 -4.79 -9.09
CA ASP A 84 7.61 -5.86 -10.05
C ASP A 84 7.18 -7.17 -9.37
N LEU A 85 7.01 -7.14 -8.03
CA LEU A 85 6.50 -8.26 -7.24
C LEU A 85 5.07 -8.55 -7.68
N LYS A 86 4.82 -9.80 -8.10
CA LYS A 86 3.52 -10.24 -8.58
C LYS A 86 3.13 -11.50 -7.86
N SER A 87 1.82 -11.67 -7.69
CA SER A 87 1.28 -12.92 -7.18
C SER A 87 0.00 -13.37 -7.87
N SER A 88 -0.17 -14.68 -7.92
CA SER A 88 -1.39 -15.33 -8.38
C SER A 88 -2.63 -14.98 -7.53
N ILE A 89 -2.44 -14.64 -6.25
CA ILE A 89 -3.45 -14.19 -5.30
C ILE A 89 -3.09 -12.78 -4.84
N LYS A 90 -4.08 -11.90 -4.67
CA LYS A 90 -3.81 -10.60 -4.06
C LYS A 90 -3.68 -10.76 -2.55
N TYR A 91 -2.62 -10.21 -1.99
CA TYR A 91 -2.38 -10.17 -0.57
C TYR A 91 -1.76 -8.85 -0.14
N ASN A 92 -1.87 -8.57 1.16
CA ASN A 92 -1.26 -7.43 1.82
C ASN A 92 -0.53 -7.89 3.08
N VAL A 93 0.74 -7.51 3.21
CA VAL A 93 1.61 -7.85 4.35
C VAL A 93 2.13 -6.58 4.98
N PHE A 94 1.98 -6.44 6.30
CA PHE A 94 2.50 -5.27 7.02
C PHE A 94 2.80 -5.55 8.47
N TYR A 95 3.63 -4.69 9.06
CA TYR A 95 3.92 -4.73 10.49
C TYR A 95 2.70 -4.25 11.30
N SER A 96 2.40 -4.93 12.40
CA SER A 96 1.40 -4.49 13.37
C SER A 96 1.93 -4.63 14.79
N GLY A 97 1.74 -3.59 15.62
CA GLY A 97 2.14 -3.60 17.02
C GLY A 97 1.15 -4.38 17.89
N TYR A 98 1.65 -5.14 18.87
CA TYR A 98 0.85 -5.72 19.96
C TYR A 98 0.96 -4.85 21.22
N ILE A 99 -0.05 -4.91 22.09
CA ILE A 99 -0.13 -4.15 23.37
C ILE A 99 1.05 -4.48 24.32
N HIS A 100 1.79 -5.58 24.09
CA HIS A 100 2.91 -6.04 24.92
C HIS A 100 4.30 -5.88 24.28
N GLY A 101 4.44 -4.99 23.30
CA GLY A 101 5.75 -4.58 22.76
C GLY A 101 6.41 -5.55 21.79
N GLN A 102 5.83 -6.74 21.57
CA GLN A 102 6.24 -7.63 20.47
C GLN A 102 5.43 -7.30 19.22
N GLY A 103 6.11 -6.83 18.17
CA GLY A 103 5.51 -6.64 16.86
C GLY A 103 5.27 -7.96 16.14
N TYR A 104 4.22 -8.03 15.33
CA TYR A 104 3.92 -9.19 14.50
C TYR A 104 3.61 -8.79 13.06
N ILE A 105 3.69 -9.77 12.18
CA ILE A 105 3.32 -9.65 10.76
C ILE A 105 1.81 -9.86 10.61
N ARG A 106 1.10 -8.85 10.11
CA ARG A 106 -0.28 -9.00 9.66
C ARG A 106 -0.26 -9.33 8.17
N LEU A 107 -1.01 -10.36 7.80
CA LEU A 107 -1.21 -10.79 6.43
C LEU A 107 -2.70 -10.83 6.17
N GLN A 108 -3.12 -10.23 5.07
CA GLN A 108 -4.47 -10.26 4.56
C GLN A 108 -4.43 -10.83 3.15
N ILE A 109 -5.27 -11.82 2.87
CA ILE A 109 -5.49 -12.34 1.52
C ILE A 109 -6.83 -11.77 1.05
N GLU A 110 -6.89 -11.28 -0.19
CA GLU A 110 -8.13 -10.81 -0.78
C GLU A 110 -9.15 -11.95 -0.84
N GLU A 111 -10.40 -11.63 -0.51
CA GLU A 111 -11.48 -12.61 -0.50
C GLU A 111 -11.67 -13.23 -1.88
N MET A 112 -11.77 -14.56 -1.89
CA MET A 112 -12.02 -15.33 -3.10
C MET A 112 -13.45 -15.85 -3.11
N ASP A 113 -14.09 -15.84 -4.28
CA ASP A 113 -15.43 -16.41 -4.47
C ASP A 113 -15.48 -17.90 -4.11
N ASN A 114 -14.37 -18.62 -4.29
CA ASN A 114 -14.28 -20.04 -3.98
C ASN A 114 -13.81 -20.25 -2.54
N VAL A 115 -14.72 -20.70 -1.67
CA VAL A 115 -14.46 -20.98 -0.25
C VAL A 115 -13.34 -22.01 -0.04
N LEU A 116 -13.22 -23.00 -0.92
CA LEU A 116 -12.14 -23.98 -0.82
C LEU A 116 -10.79 -23.35 -1.19
N ALA A 117 -10.77 -22.46 -2.20
CA ALA A 117 -9.59 -21.66 -2.55
C ALA A 117 -9.16 -20.77 -1.39
N GLN A 118 -10.13 -20.08 -0.79
CA GLN A 118 -9.93 -19.21 0.37
C GLN A 118 -9.27 -20.00 1.51
N ARG A 119 -9.84 -21.14 1.91
CA ARG A 119 -9.29 -21.99 2.97
C ARG A 119 -7.88 -22.49 2.65
N MET A 120 -7.63 -22.92 1.41
CA MET A 120 -6.29 -23.35 1.00
C MET A 120 -5.28 -22.20 1.07
N ALA A 121 -5.68 -21.00 0.64
CA ALA A 121 -4.84 -19.82 0.73
C ALA A 121 -4.56 -19.44 2.20
N GLU A 122 -5.54 -19.57 3.09
CA GLU A 122 -5.39 -19.31 4.52
C GLU A 122 -4.54 -20.36 5.25
N ASP A 123 -4.72 -21.64 4.92
CA ASP A 123 -4.08 -22.77 5.63
C ASP A 123 -2.66 -23.05 5.14
N PHE A 124 -2.33 -22.77 3.87
CA PHE A 124 -1.04 -23.13 3.27
C PHE A 124 -0.27 -21.93 2.73
N TYR A 125 -0.92 -21.07 1.95
CA TYR A 125 -0.26 -19.95 1.29
C TYR A 125 0.12 -18.85 2.30
N ALA A 126 -0.81 -18.50 3.20
CA ALA A 126 -0.60 -17.48 4.21
C ALA A 126 0.56 -17.79 5.18
N PRO A 127 0.68 -19.01 5.74
CA PRO A 127 1.83 -19.38 6.55
C PRO A 127 3.16 -19.27 5.80
N GLY A 128 3.22 -19.71 4.54
CA GLY A 128 4.40 -19.59 3.68
C GLY A 128 4.81 -18.13 3.47
N LEU A 129 3.85 -17.27 3.10
CA LEU A 129 4.07 -15.83 2.99
C LEU A 129 4.60 -15.25 4.29
N LYS A 130 3.99 -15.58 5.43
CA LYS A 130 4.46 -15.12 6.74
C LYS A 130 5.90 -15.54 7.00
N MET A 131 6.29 -16.77 6.67
CA MET A 131 7.67 -17.22 6.86
C MET A 131 8.67 -16.42 6.03
N ILE A 132 8.34 -16.14 4.77
CA ILE A 132 9.21 -15.38 3.85
C ILE A 132 9.30 -13.91 4.28
N TYR A 133 8.16 -13.28 4.57
CA TYR A 133 8.10 -11.84 4.86
C TYR A 133 8.49 -11.49 6.30
N LYS A 134 8.30 -12.38 7.28
CA LYS A 134 8.59 -12.09 8.70
C LYS A 134 10.00 -11.54 8.95
N PRO A 135 11.10 -12.12 8.45
CA PRO A 135 12.45 -11.58 8.68
C PRO A 135 12.64 -10.18 8.09
N ILE A 136 11.85 -9.82 7.06
CA ILE A 136 11.92 -8.52 6.40
C ILE A 136 11.01 -7.53 7.15
N ILE A 137 9.70 -7.76 7.16
CA ILE A 137 8.67 -6.81 7.61
C ILE A 137 8.81 -6.40 9.08
N ILE A 138 9.33 -7.27 9.95
CA ILE A 138 9.59 -6.90 11.35
C ILE A 138 10.60 -5.74 11.47
N GLN A 139 11.53 -5.62 10.51
CA GLN A 139 12.48 -4.52 10.47
C GLN A 139 11.84 -3.21 9.98
N PHE A 140 10.67 -3.29 9.35
CA PHE A 140 9.95 -2.14 8.78
C PHE A 140 8.74 -1.74 9.63
N ARG A 141 8.96 -1.67 10.95
CA ARG A 141 8.16 -0.79 11.80
C ARG A 141 8.25 0.65 11.28
N GLY A 142 7.20 1.43 11.48
CA GLY A 142 7.23 2.84 11.13
C GLY A 142 8.16 3.64 12.05
N PHE A 143 8.17 4.95 11.86
CA PHE A 143 8.97 5.88 12.64
C PHE A 143 8.36 6.19 14.01
N TYR A 144 7.05 6.00 14.14
CA TYR A 144 6.24 6.15 15.35
C TYR A 144 5.67 4.80 15.81
N SER A 145 4.81 4.83 16.82
CA SER A 145 4.27 3.60 17.42
C SER A 145 3.15 2.94 16.59
N ARG A 146 2.49 3.70 15.71
CA ARG A 146 1.26 3.29 15.00
C ARG A 146 1.43 3.17 13.49
N ASP A 147 2.50 3.71 12.95
CA ASP A 147 2.83 3.64 11.53
C ASP A 147 3.69 2.41 11.22
N TYR A 148 3.76 2.08 9.95
CA TYR A 148 4.36 0.87 9.42
C TYR A 148 4.59 1.01 7.92
N PHE A 149 5.41 0.11 7.38
CA PHE A 149 5.46 -0.15 5.95
C PHE A 149 4.76 -1.47 5.65
N GLY A 150 4.22 -1.57 4.45
CA GLY A 150 3.55 -2.77 3.97
C GLY A 150 3.83 -3.05 2.51
N VAL A 151 3.43 -4.24 2.09
CA VAL A 151 3.59 -4.77 0.74
C VAL A 151 2.24 -5.31 0.29
N GLU A 152 1.68 -4.71 -0.75
CA GLU A 152 0.55 -5.25 -1.50
C GLU A 152 1.10 -5.93 -2.76
N SER A 153 0.67 -7.16 -3.03
CA SER A 153 1.02 -7.87 -4.25
C SER A 153 -0.21 -8.54 -4.81
N GLY A 154 -0.34 -8.52 -6.13
CA GLY A 154 -1.38 -9.25 -6.86
C GLY A 154 -0.96 -9.50 -8.31
N ARG A 155 -1.90 -9.93 -9.15
CA ARG A 155 -1.59 -10.39 -10.52
C ARG A 155 -1.04 -9.27 -11.41
N ASN A 156 -1.61 -8.07 -11.23
CA ASN A 156 -1.38 -6.95 -12.14
C ASN A 156 -0.34 -5.96 -11.60
N ARG A 157 -0.18 -5.88 -10.29
CA ARG A 157 0.69 -4.91 -9.62
C ARG A 157 1.23 -5.43 -8.30
N GLY A 158 2.44 -5.01 -7.97
CA GLY A 158 2.98 -5.02 -6.63
C GLY A 158 3.30 -3.59 -6.21
N GLU A 159 3.03 -3.27 -4.95
CA GLU A 159 3.28 -1.97 -4.36
C GLU A 159 3.81 -2.14 -2.95
N ILE A 160 4.79 -1.33 -2.60
CA ILE A 160 5.24 -1.15 -1.23
C ILE A 160 4.69 0.19 -0.78
N TYR A 161 4.23 0.29 0.45
CA TYR A 161 3.60 1.51 0.92
C TYR A 161 3.99 1.84 2.34
N TYR A 162 3.81 3.11 2.68
CA TYR A 162 3.86 3.60 4.05
C TYR A 162 2.44 3.85 4.57
N SER A 163 2.23 3.74 5.88
CA SER A 163 0.94 3.97 6.53
C SER A 163 0.29 5.28 6.09
N THR A 164 -1.04 5.28 6.16
CA THR A 164 -1.86 6.43 5.84
C THR A 164 -1.49 7.65 6.67
N VAL A 165 -1.46 8.81 6.02
CA VAL A 165 -1.19 10.12 6.61
C VAL A 165 -2.50 10.92 6.63
N ARG A 166 -2.80 11.49 7.79
CA ARG A 166 -4.00 12.30 8.10
C ARG A 166 -3.60 13.62 8.79
N SER A 167 -4.49 14.61 8.86
CA SER A 167 -4.20 15.91 9.49
C SER A 167 -3.78 15.76 10.96
N ARG A 168 -4.37 14.77 11.66
CA ARG A 168 -4.10 14.47 13.08
C ARG A 168 -3.00 13.43 13.33
N SER A 169 -2.39 12.88 12.28
CA SER A 169 -1.39 11.82 12.41
C SER A 169 -0.01 12.35 12.80
N GLU A 170 0.71 11.65 13.68
CA GLU A 170 2.07 12.03 14.11
C GLU A 170 3.08 11.96 12.96
N ASN A 171 2.86 11.08 12.00
CA ASN A 171 3.75 10.88 10.86
C ASN A 171 3.73 12.00 9.82
N LYS A 172 2.85 13.01 9.95
CA LYS A 172 2.86 14.19 9.08
C LYS A 172 4.16 14.99 9.17
N ASP A 173 4.83 14.96 10.32
CA ASP A 173 6.06 15.74 10.56
C ASP A 173 7.31 15.05 9.96
N LEU A 174 7.16 13.87 9.36
CA LEU A 174 8.27 13.14 8.75
C LEU A 174 8.68 13.76 7.42
N GLU A 175 10.00 13.85 7.23
CA GLU A 175 10.59 14.15 5.92
C GLU A 175 10.20 13.09 4.89
N ILE A 176 9.69 13.54 3.74
CA ILE A 176 9.31 12.68 2.61
C ILE A 176 10.49 11.81 2.17
N SER A 177 11.69 12.38 2.14
CA SER A 177 12.93 11.70 1.73
C SER A 177 13.25 10.47 2.61
N LYS A 178 12.98 10.54 3.92
CA LYS A 178 13.18 9.40 4.83
C LYS A 178 12.21 8.27 4.55
N VAL A 179 10.95 8.59 4.27
CA VAL A 179 9.93 7.60 3.90
C VAL A 179 10.27 6.95 2.57
N ILE A 180 10.61 7.75 1.54
CA ILE A 180 11.03 7.25 0.22
C ILE A 180 12.27 6.35 0.33
N GLY A 181 13.29 6.78 1.10
CA GLY A 181 14.49 5.98 1.33
C GLY A 181 14.16 4.61 1.92
N ARG A 182 13.26 4.56 2.91
CA ARG A 182 12.83 3.32 3.56
C ARG A 182 11.97 2.45 2.64
N LEU A 183 11.15 3.03 1.76
CA LEU A 183 10.43 2.31 0.71
C LEU A 183 11.40 1.60 -0.25
N HIS A 184 12.45 2.28 -0.71
CA HIS A 184 13.47 1.69 -1.57
C HIS A 184 14.34 0.64 -0.87
N GLU A 185 14.61 0.80 0.43
CA GLU A 185 15.28 -0.22 1.22
C GLU A 185 14.45 -1.51 1.29
N LEU A 186 13.13 -1.39 1.54
CA LEU A 186 12.22 -2.53 1.51
C LEU A 186 12.16 -3.18 0.11
N ASP A 187 12.09 -2.38 -0.96
CA ASP A 187 12.11 -2.91 -2.33
C ASP A 187 13.40 -3.68 -2.63
N SER A 188 14.53 -3.17 -2.15
CA SER A 188 15.85 -3.81 -2.34
C SER A 188 15.91 -5.19 -1.67
N LEU A 189 15.44 -5.31 -0.43
CA LEU A 189 15.38 -6.60 0.28
C LEU A 189 14.41 -7.57 -0.41
N LEU A 190 13.26 -7.07 -0.89
CA LEU A 190 12.30 -7.90 -1.61
C LEU A 190 12.81 -8.35 -2.99
N ARG A 191 13.81 -7.68 -3.56
CA ARG A 191 14.49 -8.06 -4.80
C ARG A 191 15.64 -9.05 -4.58
N GLU A 192 15.97 -9.39 -3.34
CA GLU A 192 16.99 -10.41 -3.08
C GLU A 192 16.61 -11.73 -3.77
N PRO A 193 17.55 -12.39 -4.46
CA PRO A 193 17.26 -13.59 -5.24
C PRO A 193 16.59 -14.70 -4.44
N GLU A 194 16.99 -14.89 -3.19
CA GLU A 194 16.40 -15.89 -2.29
C GLU A 194 14.95 -15.57 -1.96
N VAL A 195 14.64 -14.31 -1.64
CA VAL A 195 13.27 -13.86 -1.37
C VAL A 195 12.39 -14.04 -2.60
N ARG A 196 12.88 -13.63 -3.78
CA ARG A 196 12.15 -13.79 -5.05
C ARG A 196 11.93 -15.24 -5.41
N HIS A 197 12.93 -16.09 -5.21
CA HIS A 197 12.82 -17.51 -5.45
C HIS A 197 11.75 -18.14 -4.55
N ASN A 198 11.81 -17.86 -3.24
CA ASN A 198 10.86 -18.42 -2.27
C ASN A 198 9.42 -17.96 -2.55
N LEU A 199 9.21 -16.69 -2.92
CA LEU A 199 7.89 -16.18 -3.29
C LEU A 199 7.36 -16.84 -4.57
N ALA A 200 8.21 -16.99 -5.59
CA ALA A 200 7.84 -17.63 -6.84
C ALA A 200 7.55 -19.14 -6.66
N GLU A 201 8.34 -19.81 -5.82
CA GLU A 201 8.10 -21.22 -5.47
C GLU A 201 6.76 -21.38 -4.76
N LEU A 202 6.45 -20.52 -3.78
CA LEU A 202 5.18 -20.56 -3.06
C LEU A 202 3.98 -20.34 -4.00
N ASP A 203 4.09 -19.38 -4.93
CA ASP A 203 3.07 -19.15 -5.97
C ASP A 203 2.92 -20.35 -6.91
N LEU A 204 4.03 -20.99 -7.28
CA LEU A 204 4.02 -22.18 -8.12
C LEU A 204 3.36 -23.36 -7.39
N GLN A 205 3.66 -23.57 -6.11
CA GLN A 205 3.03 -24.59 -5.27
C GLN A 205 1.51 -24.40 -5.20
N LEU A 206 1.07 -23.15 -5.05
CA LEU A 206 -0.35 -22.83 -5.11
C LEU A 206 -0.95 -23.26 -6.45
N SER A 207 -0.27 -23.03 -7.59
CA SER A 207 -0.75 -23.40 -8.93
C SER A 207 -0.93 -24.90 -9.16
N PHE A 208 -0.27 -25.75 -8.38
CA PHE A 208 -0.41 -27.21 -8.42
C PHE A 208 -1.58 -27.74 -7.60
N LEU A 209 -2.26 -26.88 -6.83
CA LEU A 209 -3.51 -27.26 -6.17
C LEU A 209 -4.56 -27.59 -7.25
N PRO A 210 -5.31 -28.69 -7.11
CA PRO A 210 -6.18 -29.20 -8.16
C PRO A 210 -7.11 -28.12 -8.74
N SER A 211 -7.21 -28.09 -10.07
CA SER A 211 -8.00 -27.15 -10.89
C SER A 211 -9.51 -27.10 -10.60
N ILE A 212 -10.01 -27.84 -9.61
CA ILE A 212 -11.38 -27.74 -9.08
C ILE A 212 -11.58 -26.37 -8.39
N VAL A 213 -10.49 -25.67 -8.05
CA VAL A 213 -10.48 -24.48 -7.20
C VAL A 213 -10.52 -23.16 -7.99
N TRP A 214 -10.19 -23.15 -9.29
CA TRP A 214 -10.17 -21.92 -10.12
C TRP A 214 -11.06 -22.00 -11.37
N SER A 215 -12.19 -22.71 -11.31
CA SER A 215 -13.18 -22.60 -12.39
C SER A 215 -13.78 -21.20 -12.36
N LYS A 216 -13.27 -20.33 -13.25
CA LYS A 216 -13.82 -19.01 -13.55
C LYS A 216 -15.32 -19.08 -13.85
N ARG A 217 -16.09 -18.17 -13.26
CA ARG A 217 -16.74 -17.10 -14.02
C ARG A 217 -16.85 -15.86 -13.17
#